data_AF-I6R4Q1-F1
#
_entry.id   AF-I6R4Q1-F1
#
_cell.length_a   1.000
_cell.length_b   1.000
_cell.length_c   1.000
_cell.angle_alpha   90.00
_cell.angle_beta   90.00
_cell.angle_gamma   90.00
#
_symmetry.space_group_name_H-M   'P 1'
#
loop_
_entity.id
_entity.type
_entity.pdbx_description
1 polymer ?
#
loop_
_entity_poly.entity_id
_entity_poly.type
_entity_poly.pdbx_seq_one_letter_code
_entity_poly.pdbx_strand_id
1 'polypeptide(L)' 'AEHEFNASTFSARCVVSTLSDLHSGITAAIGALKGPPHGGANEAAMTVLEEVGTADRAEQWVRKALAEKRRIMGFGHPV' A
#
# COMPACT_ATOMS: atom_id res chain seq x y z
N ALA A 1 -15.95 2.32 -2.99
CA ALA A 1 -14.64 2.00 -3.60
C ALA A 1 -14.12 3.26 -4.29
N GLU A 2 -13.89 4.32 -3.52
CA GLU A 2 -13.38 5.60 -3.99
C GLU A 2 -12.64 6.24 -2.79
N HIS A 3 -11.46 6.82 -3.04
CA HIS A 3 -10.63 7.45 -2.03
C HIS A 3 -9.80 8.60 -2.65
N GLU A 4 -10.50 9.49 -3.34
CA GLU A 4 -10.05 10.76 -3.90
C GLU A 4 -8.71 10.67 -4.67
N PHE A 5 -7.73 11.52 -4.33
CA PHE A 5 -6.46 11.65 -5.05
C PHE A 5 -5.34 10.82 -4.42
N ASN A 6 -5.65 9.57 -4.09
CA ASN A 6 -4.63 8.57 -3.81
C ASN A 6 -3.67 8.40 -5.02
N ALA A 7 -2.46 7.89 -4.77
CA ALA A 7 -1.38 7.84 -5.75
C ALA A 7 -1.79 7.21 -7.09
N SER A 8 -2.54 6.10 -7.09
CA SER A 8 -3.00 5.45 -8.34
C SER A 8 -4.00 6.29 -9.11
N THR A 9 -4.92 6.98 -8.43
CA THR A 9 -5.89 7.86 -9.08
C THR A 9 -5.20 9.09 -9.66
N PHE A 10 -4.24 9.65 -8.94
CA PHE A 10 -3.41 10.74 -9.45
C PHE A 10 -2.59 10.33 -10.68
N SER A 11 -1.96 9.15 -10.66
CA SER A 11 -1.23 8.61 -11.82
C SER A 11 -2.12 8.45 -13.05
N ALA A 12 -3.34 7.93 -12.89
CA ALA A 12 -4.31 7.81 -13.99
C ALA A 12 -4.61 9.18 -14.63
N ARG A 13 -4.86 10.20 -13.79
CA ARG A 13 -5.16 11.57 -14.23
C ARG A 13 -3.99 12.21 -14.97
N CYS A 14 -2.76 12.01 -14.49
CA CYS A 14 -1.56 12.51 -15.16
C CYS A 14 -1.34 11.90 -16.55
N VAL A 15 -1.67 10.62 -16.74
CA VAL A 15 -1.53 9.98 -18.05
C VAL A 15 -2.60 10.48 -19.01
N VAL A 16 -3.87 10.50 -18.58
CA VAL A 16 -4.99 10.94 -19.42
C VAL A 16 -4.91 12.44 -19.76
N SER A 17 -4.28 13.28 -18.93
CA SER A 17 -4.12 14.71 -19.23
C SER A 17 -3.27 15.00 -20.47
N THR A 18 -2.54 14.00 -20.98
CA THR A 18 -1.77 14.10 -22.23
C THR A 18 -2.58 13.70 -23.48
N LEU A 19 -3.91 13.54 -23.35
CA LEU A 19 -4.81 13.00 -24.38
C LEU A 19 -4.54 11.51 -24.73
N SER A 20 -3.88 10.79 -23.82
CA SER A 20 -3.76 9.33 -23.88
C SER A 20 -5.11 8.65 -23.61
N ASP A 21 -5.24 7.39 -24.02
CA ASP A 21 -6.47 6.62 -23.88
C ASP A 21 -6.67 6.07 -22.45
N LEU A 22 -7.90 5.61 -22.19
CA LEU A 22 -8.26 5.10 -20.86
C LEU A 22 -7.49 3.83 -20.47
N HIS A 23 -7.13 2.95 -21.40
CA HIS A 23 -6.37 1.75 -21.05
C HIS A 23 -4.96 2.11 -20.59
N SER A 24 -4.33 3.08 -21.23
CA SER A 24 -3.04 3.63 -20.80
C SER A 24 -3.12 4.24 -19.39
N GLY A 25 -4.17 5.04 -19.11
CA GLY A 25 -4.41 5.60 -17.78
C GLY A 25 -4.63 4.54 -16.69
N ILE A 26 -5.45 3.52 -16.97
CA ILE A 26 -5.72 2.42 -16.04
C ILE A 26 -4.47 1.58 -15.80
N THR A 27 -3.70 1.29 -16.84
CA THR A 27 -2.44 0.54 -16.73
C THR A 27 -1.46 1.26 -15.81
N ALA A 28 -1.32 2.58 -15.93
CA ALA A 28 -0.50 3.39 -15.04
C ALA A 28 -1.03 3.37 -13.59
N ALA A 29 -2.34 3.46 -13.39
CA ALA A 29 -2.97 3.38 -12.07
C ALA A 29 -2.68 2.04 -11.38
N ILE A 30 -2.78 0.92 -12.12
CA ILE A 30 -2.45 -0.43 -11.62
C ILE A 30 -0.98 -0.51 -11.22
N GLY A 31 -0.08 0.05 -12.04
CA GLY A 31 1.35 0.12 -11.72
C GLY A 31 1.63 0.85 -10.41
N ALA A 32 0.98 1.99 -10.19
CA ALA A 32 1.09 2.74 -8.94
C ALA A 32 0.44 2.00 -7.75
N LEU A 33 -0.70 1.34 -7.95
CA LEU A 33 -1.40 0.57 -6.92
C LEU A 33 -0.59 -0.63 -6.44
N LYS A 34 0.19 -1.26 -7.32
CA LYS A 34 1.07 -2.39 -6.98
C LYS A 34 2.13 -2.03 -5.93
N GLY A 35 2.48 -0.75 -5.75
CA GLY A 35 3.51 -0.32 -4.81
C GLY A 35 3.22 -0.77 -3.37
N PRO A 36 4.23 -1.23 -2.59
CA PRO A 36 4.05 -1.62 -1.20
C PRO A 36 3.38 -0.59 -0.30
N PRO A 37 3.67 0.74 -0.38
CA PRO A 37 3.00 1.73 0.47
C PRO A 37 1.60 2.13 -0.04
N HIS A 38 1.09 1.50 -1.09
CA HIS A 38 -0.24 1.73 -1.65
C HIS A 38 -1.07 0.44 -1.58
N GLY A 39 -1.51 -0.14 -2.70
CA GLY A 39 -2.32 -1.36 -2.70
C GLY A 39 -1.56 -2.62 -2.26
N GLY A 40 -0.22 -2.63 -2.35
CA GLY A 40 0.61 -3.72 -1.83
C GLY A 40 0.63 -3.84 -0.31
N ALA A 41 0.09 -2.85 0.42
CA ALA A 41 0.05 -2.86 1.88
C ALA A 41 -0.82 -4.01 2.43
N ASN A 42 -1.84 -4.46 1.69
CA ASN A 42 -2.74 -5.53 2.12
C ASN A 42 -2.04 -6.89 2.15
N GLU A 43 -1.29 -7.22 1.09
CA GLU A 43 -0.49 -8.45 1.04
C GLU A 43 0.59 -8.42 2.13
N ALA A 44 1.26 -7.29 2.29
CA ALA A 44 2.29 -7.16 3.32
C ALA A 44 1.72 -7.24 4.76
N ALA A 45 0.48 -6.81 4.98
CA ALA A 45 -0.20 -6.99 6.26
C ALA A 45 -0.48 -8.49 6.55
N MET A 46 -0.83 -9.28 5.52
CA MET A 46 -0.97 -10.73 5.68
C MET A 46 0.37 -11.40 6.04
N THR A 47 1.48 -11.01 5.39
CA THR A 47 2.82 -11.50 5.76
C THR A 47 3.15 -11.19 7.21
N VAL A 48 2.80 -10.00 7.72
CA VAL A 48 2.98 -9.65 9.13
C VAL A 48 2.16 -10.56 10.05
N LEU A 49 0.91 -10.87 9.70
CA LEU A 49 0.08 -11.79 10.49
C LEU A 49 0.67 -13.21 10.52
N GLU A 50 1.21 -13.68 9.40
CA GLU A 50 1.92 -14.96 9.31
C GLU A 50 3.20 -14.99 10.15
N GLU A 51 3.98 -13.91 10.14
CA GLU A 51 5.19 -13.76 10.98
C GLU A 51 4.85 -13.76 12.48
N VAL A 52 3.74 -13.11 12.87
CA VAL A 52 3.28 -13.05 14.26
C VAL A 52 2.74 -14.43 14.70
N GLY A 53 1.96 -15.08 13.85
CA GLY A 53 1.39 -16.41 14.06
C GLY A 53 0.23 -16.46 15.06
N THR A 54 0.47 -16.03 16.30
CA THR A 54 -0.52 -16.07 17.40
C THR A 54 -0.61 -14.74 18.15
N ALA A 55 -1.78 -14.44 18.71
CA ALA A 55 -2.07 -13.13 19.32
C ALA A 55 -1.16 -12.80 20.53
N ASP A 56 -0.76 -13.82 21.30
CA ASP A 56 0.16 -13.68 22.44
C ASP A 56 1.56 -13.21 22.04
N ARG A 57 1.97 -13.41 20.77
CA ARG A 57 3.28 -12.99 20.24
C ARG A 57 3.28 -11.58 19.65
N ALA A 58 2.10 -10.97 19.48
CA ALA A 58 1.96 -9.70 18.77
C ALA A 58 2.75 -8.56 19.43
N GLU A 59 2.67 -8.41 20.76
CA GLU A 59 3.38 -7.34 21.47
C GLU A 59 4.90 -7.46 21.29
N GLN A 60 5.45 -8.66 21.46
CA GLN A 60 6.88 -8.91 21.30
C GLN A 60 7.33 -8.61 19.87
N TRP A 61 6.56 -9.04 18.87
CA TRP A 61 6.85 -8.81 17.46
C TRP A 61 6.86 -7.31 17.14
N VAL A 62 5.85 -6.56 17.59
CA VAL A 62 5.76 -5.10 17.36
C VAL A 62 6.94 -4.37 18.00
N ARG A 63 7.29 -4.69 19.26
CA ARG A 63 8.43 -4.07 19.95
C ARG A 63 9.74 -4.33 19.20
N LYS A 64 9.96 -5.55 18.71
CA LYS A 64 11.12 -5.89 17.90
C LYS A 64 11.14 -5.11 16.59
N ALA A 65 10.02 -5.08 15.85
CA ALA A 65 9.90 -4.36 14.60
C ALA A 65 10.21 -2.85 14.76
N LEU A 66 9.72 -2.22 15.82
CA LEU A 66 10.00 -0.83 16.14
C LEU A 66 11.48 -0.59 16.50
N ALA A 67 12.09 -1.48 17.30
CA ALA A 67 13.50 -1.40 17.65
C ALA A 67 14.41 -1.51 16.40
N GLU A 68 14.00 -2.34 15.43
CA GLU A 68 14.67 -2.51 14.14
C GLU A 68 14.31 -1.42 13.12
N LYS A 69 13.44 -0.46 13.48
CA LYS A 69 12.89 0.57 12.57
C LYS A 69 12.22 -0.01 11.31
N ARG A 70 11.67 -1.22 11.41
CA ARG A 70 10.86 -1.82 10.35
C ARG A 70 9.60 -0.97 10.16
N ARG A 71 9.20 -0.77 8.91
CA ARG A 71 7.93 -0.14 8.58
C ARG A 71 6.81 -1.17 8.83
N ILE A 72 5.87 -0.84 9.71
CA ILE A 72 4.75 -1.74 10.05
C ILE A 72 3.65 -1.53 9.01
N MET A 73 3.52 -2.48 8.10
CA MET A 73 2.55 -2.44 7.01
C MET A 73 1.12 -2.55 7.57
N GLY A 74 0.18 -1.80 6.98
CA GLY A 74 -1.18 -1.62 7.53
C GLY A 74 -1.34 -0.42 8.47
N PHE A 75 -0.24 0.27 8.83
CA PHE A 75 -0.25 1.49 9.64
C PHE A 75 0.43 2.65 8.91
N GLY A 76 -0.07 3.86 9.17
CA GLY A 76 0.39 5.10 8.53
C GLY A 76 -0.47 5.44 7.31
N HIS A 77 -1.35 6.42 7.48
CA HIS A 77 -2.21 6.90 6.40
C HIS A 77 -1.86 8.37 6.12
N PRO A 78 -1.27 8.67 4.95
CA PRO A 78 -1.21 10.03 4.46
C PRO A 78 -2.59 10.32 3.85
N VAL A 79 -3.53 10.86 4.64
CA VAL A 79 -4.78 11.35 4.03
C VAL A 79 -4.40 12.53 3.15
#